data_AF-A0A7W6TZN2-F1
#
_entry.id   AF-A0A7W6TZN2-F1
#
_cell.length_a   1.000
_cell.length_b   1.000
_cell.length_c   1.000
_cell.angle_alpha   90.00
_cell.angle_beta   90.00
_cell.angle_gamma   90.00
#
_symmetry.space_group_name_H-M   'P 1'
#
loop_
_entity.id
_entity.type
_entity.pdbx_description
1 polymer ?
#
loop_
_entity_poly.entity_id
_entity_poly.type
_entity_poly.pdbx_seq_one_letter_code
_entity_poly.pdbx_strand_id
1 'polypeptide(L)' 'MHRQIGRQRKEILQLQRAGIATASAEALLGRMQAKVDDLCDQRDRLKSEETRRPSYASGKSLKGTPAHRRI' A
#
# COMPACT_ATOMS: atom_id res chain seq x y z
N MET A 1 0.96 5.94 -3.33
CA MET A 1 0.77 6.53 -1.99
C MET A 1 2.06 7.10 -1.41
N HIS A 2 3.17 6.34 -1.28
CA HIS A 2 4.43 6.87 -0.72
C HIS A 2 4.97 8.15 -1.40
N ARG A 3 4.84 8.28 -2.73
CA ARG A 3 5.23 9.51 -3.46
C ARG A 3 4.44 10.75 -3.02
N GLN A 4 3.15 10.60 -2.69
CA GLN A 4 2.31 11.72 -2.23
C GLN A 4 2.71 12.16 -0.83
N ILE A 5 2.97 11.20 0.09
CA ILE A 5 3.47 11.51 1.43
C ILE A 5 4.84 12.19 1.35
N GLY A 6 5.72 11.72 0.47
CA GLY A 6 7.01 12.37 0.23
C GLY A 6 6.88 13.82 -0.26
N ARG A 7 5.87 14.13 -1.07
CA ARG A 7 5.58 15.51 -1.49
C ARG A 7 5.06 16.35 -0.31
N GLN A 8 4.12 15.83 0.47
CA GLN A 8 3.59 16.54 1.65
C GLN A 8 4.68 16.84 2.68
N ARG A 9 5.66 15.95 2.88
CA ARG A 9 6.83 16.23 3.73
C ARG A 9 7.63 17.44 3.25
N LYS A 10 7.80 17.60 1.93
CA LYS A 10 8.50 18.76 1.35
C LYS A 10 7.73 20.05 1.57
N GLU A 11 6.40 20.01 1.42
CA GLU A 11 5.53 21.17 1.67
C GLU A 11 5.56 21.57 3.16
N ILE A 12 5.48 20.60 4.08
CA ILE A 12 5.65 20.85 5.52
C ILE A 12 7.02 21.50 5.82
N LEU A 13 8.10 21.00 5.21
CA LEU A 13 9.43 21.59 5.39
C LEU A 13 9.51 23.04 4.89
N GLN A 14 8.82 23.37 3.80
CA GLN A 14 8.73 24.75 3.30
C GLN A 14 7.99 25.65 4.30
N LEU A 15 6.89 25.17 4.88
CA LEU A 15 6.14 25.89 5.91
C LEU A 15 6.98 26.12 7.18
N GLN A 16 7.73 25.11 7.63
CA GLN A 16 8.65 25.24 8.77
C GLN A 16 9.72 26.30 8.53
N ARG A 17 10.31 26.32 7.33
CA ARG A 17 11.31 27.34 6.95
C ARG A 17 10.73 28.75 6.89
N ALA A 18 9.43 28.87 6.64
CA ALA A 18 8.69 30.12 6.71
C ALA A 18 8.26 30.50 8.15
N GLY A 19 8.64 29.71 9.16
CA GLY A 19 8.27 29.95 10.57
C GLY A 19 6.82 29.60 10.90
N ILE A 20 6.11 28.88 10.02
CA ILE A 20 4.72 28.48 10.24
C ILE A 20 4.71 27.21 11.09
N ALA A 21 3.86 27.17 12.12
CA ALA A 21 3.72 26.00 12.97
C ALA A 21 3.11 24.81 12.20
N THR A 22 3.79 23.66 12.21
CA THR A 22 3.39 22.47 11.44
C THR A 22 3.12 21.22 12.27
N ALA A 23 3.15 21.30 13.60
CA ALA A 23 3.10 20.12 14.48
C ALA A 23 1.89 19.21 14.23
N SER A 24 0.71 19.79 13.99
CA SER A 24 -0.52 19.03 13.68
C SER A 24 -0.43 18.32 12.32
N ALA A 25 0.15 18.97 11.31
CA ALA A 25 0.35 18.41 9.98
C ALA A 25 1.37 17.25 10.02
N GLU A 26 2.45 17.39 10.78
CA GLU A 26 3.44 16.32 10.97
C GLU A 26 2.83 15.10 11.66
N ALA A 27 2.05 15.32 12.73
CA ALA A 27 1.37 14.24 13.45
C ALA A 27 0.36 13.50 12.55
N LEU A 28 -0.40 14.23 11.73
CA LEU A 28 -1.33 13.64 10.78
C LEU A 28 -0.59 12.84 9.70
N LEU A 29 0.48 13.42 9.12
CA LEU A 29 1.25 12.78 8.07
C LEU A 29 1.94 11.51 8.56
N GLY A 30 2.39 11.49 9.82
CA GLY A 30 2.91 10.29 10.49
C GLY A 30 1.88 9.17 10.55
N ARG A 31 0.64 9.46 10.99
CA ARG A 31 -0.44 8.47 11.02
C ARG A 31 -0.82 7.97 9.61
N MET A 32 -0.84 8.86 8.62
CA MET A 32 -1.10 8.47 7.23
C MET A 32 -0.01 7.54 6.68
N GLN A 33 1.25 7.83 6.98
CA GLN A 33 2.37 6.97 6.58
C GLN A 33 2.25 5.58 7.21
N ALA A 34 2.05 5.51 8.53
CA ALA A 34 1.86 4.23 9.22
C ALA A 34 0.73 3.41 8.60
N LYS A 35 -0.41 4.05 8.31
CA LYS A 35 -1.55 3.35 7.69
C LYS A 35 -1.25 2.85 6.28
N VAL A 36 -0.51 3.61 5.48
CA VAL A 36 -0.11 3.19 4.13
C VAL A 36 0.85 2.00 4.18
N ASP A 37 1.79 2.01 5.12
CA ASP A 37 2.74 0.91 5.31
C ASP A 37 1.99 -0.37 5.72
N ASP A 38 1.08 -0.29 6.71
CA ASP A 38 0.23 -1.43 7.09
C ASP A 38 -0.58 -2.00 5.91
N LEU A 39 -1.15 -1.13 5.07
CA LEU A 39 -1.92 -1.56 3.90
C LEU A 39 -1.03 -2.18 2.82
N CYS A 40 0.20 -1.69 2.66
CA CYS A 40 1.18 -2.29 1.75
C CYS A 40 1.58 -3.68 2.22
N ASP A 41 1.85 -3.86 3.51
CA ASP A 41 2.18 -5.15 4.11
C ASP A 41 1.03 -6.15 3.97
N GLN A 42 -0.20 -5.71 4.26
CA GLN A 42 -1.40 -6.52 4.06
C GLN A 42 -1.58 -6.93 2.59
N ARG A 43 -1.39 -6.00 1.66
CA ARG A 43 -1.45 -6.29 0.22
C ARG A 43 -0.40 -7.31 -0.18
N ASP A 44 0.83 -7.17 0.30
CA ASP A 44 1.93 -8.05 -0.10
C ASP A 44 1.76 -9.45 0.50
N ARG A 45 1.25 -9.55 1.73
CA ARG A 45 0.78 -10.81 2.31
C ARG A 45 -0.31 -11.46 1.46
N LEU A 46 -1.38 -10.74 1.14
CA LEU A 46 -2.49 -11.28 0.33
C LEU A 46 -2.04 -11.69 -1.08
N LYS A 47 -1.14 -10.92 -1.71
CA LYS A 47 -0.55 -11.28 -3.00
C LYS A 47 0.29 -12.55 -2.91
N SER A 48 1.05 -12.72 -1.83
CA SER A 48 1.85 -13.94 -1.63
C SER A 48 0.93 -15.17 -1.46
N GLU A 49 -0.19 -15.01 -0.74
CA GLU A 49 -1.20 -16.05 -0.57
C GLU A 49 -1.94 -16.35 -1.90
N GLU A 50 -2.22 -15.34 -2.72
CA GLU A 50 -2.79 -15.51 -4.05
C GLU A 50 -1.83 -16.22 -5.01
N THR A 51 -0.53 -15.90 -4.96
CA THR A 51 0.48 -16.51 -5.83
C THR A 51 0.73 -17.98 -5.49
N ARG A 52 0.45 -18.40 -4.25
CA ARG A 52 0.46 -19.81 -3.82
C ARG A 52 -0.75 -20.60 -4.33
N ARG A 53 -1.75 -19.95 -4.91
CA ARG A 53 -2.87 -20.65 -5.54
C ARG A 53 -2.40 -21.30 -6.83
N PRO A 54 -2.96 -22.46 -7.20
CA PRO A 54 -2.62 -23.08 -8.48
C PRO A 54 -2.90 -22.07 -9.60
N SER A 55 -1.97 -21.94 -10.54
CA SER A 55 -2.14 -21.12 -11.73
C SER A 55 -2.26 -22.01 -12.96
N TYR A 56 -2.86 -21.50 -14.03
CA TYR A 56 -2.74 -22.13 -15.34
C TYR A 56 -1.27 -22.10 -15.80
N ALA A 57 -0.88 -22.98 -16.73
CA ALA A 57 0.44 -22.95 -17.36
C ALA A 57 0.78 -21.58 -18.02
N SER A 58 -0.23 -20.76 -18.32
CA SER A 58 -0.09 -19.38 -18.80
C SER A 58 0.23 -18.35 -17.71
N GLY A 59 0.38 -18.76 -16.45
CA GLY A 59 0.69 -17.89 -15.30
C GLY A 59 -0.52 -17.18 -14.67
N LYS A 60 -1.73 -17.34 -15.24
CA LYS A 60 -2.95 -16.75 -14.68
C LYS A 60 -3.43 -17.55 -13.46
N SER A 61 -3.71 -16.86 -12.35
CA SER A 61 -4.25 -17.49 -11.12
C SER A 61 -5.57 -18.22 -11.37
N LEU A 62 -5.70 -19.47 -10.89
CA LEU A 62 -6.97 -20.19 -10.94
C LEU A 62 -7.95 -19.58 -9.93
N LYS A 63 -9.05 -19.00 -10.43
CA LYS A 63 -10.18 -18.59 -9.56
C LYS A 63 -11.21 -19.72 -9.49
N GLY A 64 -11.21 -20.44 -8.37
CA GLY A 64 -12.12 -21.56 -8.12
C GLY A 64 -11.71 -22.85 -8.84
N THR A 65 -12.54 -23.89 -8.71
CA THR A 65 -12.32 -25.19 -9.37
C THR A 65 -12.59 -25.06 -10.88
N PRO A 66 -11.62 -25.35 -11.77
CA PRO A 66 -11.82 -25.31 -13.22
C PRO A 66 -12.99 -26.19 -13.66
N ALA A 67 -13.72 -25.78 -14.70
CA ALA A 67 -14.92 -26.50 -15.16
C ALA A 67 -14.69 -28.00 -15.42
N HIS A 68 -13.54 -28.36 -16.02
CA HIS A 68 -13.16 -29.75 -16.27
C HIS A 68 -12.86 -30.57 -15.00
N ARG A 69 -12.67 -29.91 -13.84
CA ARG A 69 -12.35 -30.55 -12.56
C ARG A 69 -13.56 -30.61 -11.62
N ARG A 70 -14.75 -30.19 -12.09
CA ARG A 70 -16.02 -30.34 -11.36
C ARG A 70 -16.60 -31.71 -11.73
N ILE A 71 -16.56 -32.64 -10.79
CA ILE A 71 -17.23 -33.95 -10.86
C ILE A 71 -18.63 -33.80 -10.28
#